data_AF-A0A838V016-F1
#
_entry.id   AF-A0A838V016-F1
#
_cell.length_a   1.000
_cell.length_b   1.000
_cell.length_c   1.000
_cell.angle_alpha   90.00
_cell.angle_beta   90.00
_cell.angle_gamma   90.00
#
_symmetry.space_group_name_H-M   'P 1'
#
loop_
_entity.id
_entity.type
_entity.pdbx_description
1 polymer ?
#
loop_
_entity_poly.entity_id
_entity_poly.type
_entity_poly.pdbx_seq_one_letter_code
_entity_poly.pdbx_strand_id
1 'polypeptide(L)'
;MGSERGQGTVEWVGMLLCVSLLMVGLVAAGVRVPGGDLARTVASRILCAASLADGCGDEPVLIASYGSEVGELVRRHMPTIGFEDGSRAVPIDFRRCRRTGCGDAAQDGLVHRTDGDLPVSAFVHVVDCRADAAGGSEAAGADCSGSRAGFLYIQYWTYYADSATLRGVPIVGDEGYHPDDWEGVQIRIGEDGHADERASSHNGYNYASSARNWGSDAGIDPVKDAAEAVGARAEDGWGPETGILLVSGGSHAGNAIGFEDIHRFTPGRRVHLIPLEPIAAEDHSTFAISPPWLKEVWRDPEASGTG
;
A
#
# COMPACT_ATOMS: atom_id res chain seq x y z
N MET A 1 -45.17 -3.88 -2.65
CA MET A 1 -45.42 -2.61 -3.39
C MET A 1 -44.32 -1.65 -3.00
N GLY A 2 -43.32 -1.49 -3.86
CA GLY A 2 -42.15 -0.66 -3.62
C GLY A 2 -42.48 0.82 -3.80
N SER A 3 -41.98 1.67 -2.91
CA SER A 3 -41.87 3.10 -3.19
C SER A 3 -40.55 3.35 -3.91
N GLU A 4 -40.60 3.46 -5.24
CA GLU A 4 -39.53 4.11 -5.99
C GLU A 4 -39.53 5.59 -5.59
N ARG A 5 -38.53 6.03 -4.83
CA ARG A 5 -38.20 7.46 -4.72
C ARG A 5 -37.13 7.73 -5.78
N GLY A 6 -37.56 8.10 -6.98
CA GLY A 6 -36.67 8.51 -8.05
C GLY A 6 -35.76 9.66 -7.60
N GLN A 7 -34.46 9.49 -7.80
CA GLN A 7 -33.43 10.51 -7.65
C GLN A 7 -33.58 11.58 -8.74
N GLY A 8 -34.52 12.49 -8.53
CA GLY A 8 -34.74 13.63 -9.42
C GLY A 8 -35.54 14.71 -8.71
N THR A 9 -35.07 15.18 -7.56
CA THR A 9 -35.71 16.32 -6.89
C THR A 9 -35.48 17.59 -7.72
N VAL A 10 -36.43 18.52 -7.67
CA VAL A 10 -36.35 19.83 -8.35
C VAL A 10 -35.08 20.60 -7.97
N GLU A 11 -34.55 20.33 -6.78
CA GLU A 11 -33.31 20.88 -6.26
C GLU A 11 -32.09 20.43 -7.07
N TRP A 12 -32.06 19.18 -7.53
CA TRP A 12 -30.99 18.64 -8.38
C TRP A 12 -30.98 19.30 -9.77
N VAL A 13 -32.16 19.50 -10.35
CA VAL A 13 -32.31 20.21 -11.63
C VAL A 13 -31.88 21.66 -11.49
N GLY A 14 -32.29 22.33 -10.40
CA GLY A 14 -31.87 23.69 -10.09
C GLY A 14 -30.36 23.83 -9.91
N MET A 15 -29.73 22.90 -9.18
CA MET A 15 -28.27 22.89 -8.98
C MET A 15 -27.52 22.69 -10.29
N LEU A 16 -27.93 21.74 -11.13
CA LEU A 16 -27.32 21.50 -12.43
C LEU A 16 -27.44 22.71 -13.36
N LEU A 17 -28.59 23.40 -13.34
CA LEU A 17 -28.80 24.62 -14.10
C LEU A 17 -27.87 25.75 -13.63
N CYS A 18 -27.74 25.96 -12.32
CA CYS A 18 -26.85 26.95 -11.74
C CYS A 18 -25.38 26.68 -12.09
N VAL A 19 -24.92 25.43 -11.96
CA VAL A 19 -23.56 25.03 -12.34
C VAL A 19 -23.32 25.23 -13.84
N SER A 20 -24.30 24.88 -14.68
CA SER A 20 -24.20 25.07 -16.13
C SER A 20 -24.09 26.54 -16.50
N LEU A 21 -24.91 27.41 -15.91
CA LEU A 21 -24.87 28.87 -16.14
C LEU A 21 -23.57 29.50 -15.63
N LEU A 22 -23.05 29.02 -14.48
CA LEU A 22 -21.74 29.45 -13.97
C LEU A 22 -20.63 29.11 -14.97
N MET A 23 -20.61 27.87 -15.48
CA MET A 23 -19.60 27.42 -16.45
C MET A 23 -19.70 28.18 -17.77
N VAL A 24 -20.91 28.44 -18.27
CA VAL A 24 -21.13 29.29 -19.46
C VAL A 24 -20.65 30.72 -19.20
N GLY A 25 -20.91 31.27 -18.01
CA GLY A 25 -20.44 32.60 -17.61
C GLY A 25 -18.91 32.70 -17.56
N LEU A 26 -18.24 31.68 -17.04
CA LEU A 26 -16.77 31.59 -17.00
C LEU A 26 -16.15 31.52 -18.40
N VAL A 27 -16.75 30.73 -19.31
CA VAL A 27 -16.34 30.67 -20.71
C VAL A 27 -16.55 32.01 -21.42
N ALA A 28 -17.71 32.65 -21.22
CA ALA A 28 -18.02 33.95 -21.78
C ALA A 28 -17.07 35.06 -21.26
N ALA A 29 -16.58 34.93 -20.03
CA ALA A 29 -15.59 35.82 -19.43
C ALA A 29 -14.14 35.54 -19.88
N GLY A 30 -13.92 34.59 -20.79
CA GLY A 30 -12.59 34.28 -21.34
C GLY A 30 -11.69 33.47 -20.40
N VAL A 31 -12.25 32.89 -19.32
CA VAL A 31 -11.51 32.03 -18.41
C VAL A 31 -11.19 30.71 -19.13
N ARG A 32 -9.91 30.48 -19.42
CA ARG A 32 -9.44 29.19 -19.93
C ARG A 32 -9.42 28.19 -18.80
N VAL A 33 -10.51 27.45 -18.66
CA VAL A 33 -10.54 26.26 -17.81
C VAL A 33 -9.73 25.16 -18.53
N PRO A 34 -8.83 24.43 -17.85
CA PRO A 34 -8.17 23.26 -18.41
C PRO A 34 -9.22 22.16 -18.65
N GLY A 35 -9.90 22.24 -19.79
CA GLY A 35 -11.15 21.52 -20.03
C GLY A 35 -10.97 20.01 -20.20
N GLY A 36 -9.81 19.55 -20.67
CA GLY A 36 -9.55 18.13 -20.89
C GLY A 36 -9.40 17.35 -19.58
N ASP A 37 -8.54 17.83 -18.68
CA ASP A 37 -8.20 17.09 -17.46
C ASP A 37 -9.30 17.21 -16.40
N LEU A 38 -9.95 18.37 -16.30
CA LEU A 38 -11.12 18.53 -15.44
C LEU A 38 -12.30 17.67 -15.94
N ALA A 39 -12.58 17.66 -17.24
CA ALA A 39 -13.67 16.83 -17.78
C ALA A 39 -13.38 15.34 -17.63
N ARG A 40 -12.13 14.90 -17.83
CA ARG A 40 -11.70 13.51 -17.58
C ARG A 40 -11.88 13.13 -16.11
N THR A 41 -11.50 14.01 -15.19
CA THR A 41 -11.62 13.79 -13.75
C THR A 41 -13.08 13.74 -13.28
N VAL A 42 -13.94 14.61 -13.81
CA VAL A 42 -15.37 14.59 -13.49
C VAL A 42 -16.05 13.37 -14.11
N ALA A 43 -15.73 13.03 -15.36
CA ALA A 43 -16.26 11.83 -16.02
C ALA A 43 -15.81 10.55 -15.30
N SER A 44 -14.54 10.45 -14.89
CA SER A 44 -14.05 9.30 -14.12
C SER A 44 -14.78 9.20 -12.78
N ARG A 45 -14.94 10.30 -12.03
CA ARG A 45 -15.72 10.31 -10.78
C ARG A 45 -17.18 9.90 -10.97
N ILE A 46 -17.84 10.33 -12.06
CA ILE A 46 -19.22 9.94 -12.37
C ILE A 46 -19.31 8.46 -12.76
N LEU A 47 -18.38 7.96 -13.58
CA LEU A 47 -18.32 6.55 -13.99
C LEU A 47 -17.94 5.64 -12.81
N CYS A 48 -17.10 6.12 -11.90
CA CYS A 48 -16.75 5.47 -10.65
C CYS A 48 -17.87 5.51 -9.60
N ALA A 49 -18.74 6.52 -9.63
CA ALA A 49 -19.93 6.56 -8.79
C ALA A 49 -21.08 5.72 -9.38
N ALA A 50 -21.16 5.61 -10.71
CA ALA A 50 -22.18 4.84 -11.42
C ALA A 50 -21.82 3.34 -11.52
N SER A 51 -20.54 2.99 -11.57
CA SER A 51 -20.06 1.63 -11.37
C SER A 51 -19.82 1.45 -9.86
N LEU A 52 -20.68 0.66 -9.20
CA LEU A 52 -20.43 0.13 -7.85
C LEU A 52 -19.20 -0.81 -7.81
N ALA A 53 -18.24 -0.63 -8.71
CA ALA A 53 -17.12 -1.51 -8.95
C ALA A 53 -15.93 -1.09 -8.08
N ASP A 54 -15.54 -2.02 -7.22
CA ASP A 54 -14.34 -1.94 -6.39
C ASP A 54 -13.10 -1.59 -7.25
N GLY A 55 -12.50 -0.42 -7.02
CA GLY A 55 -11.24 0.01 -7.67
C GLY A 55 -11.18 1.47 -8.10
N CYS A 56 -12.30 2.18 -8.06
CA CYS A 56 -12.47 3.48 -8.70
C CYS A 56 -12.30 4.69 -7.73
N GLY A 57 -11.95 4.44 -6.46
CA GLY A 57 -11.95 5.46 -5.41
C GLY A 57 -10.73 6.38 -5.39
N ASP A 58 -9.54 5.78 -5.54
CA ASP A 58 -8.28 6.44 -5.16
C ASP A 58 -7.51 6.99 -6.36
N GLU A 59 -7.83 6.53 -7.57
CA GLU A 59 -7.13 6.90 -8.80
C GLU A 59 -6.96 8.43 -8.92
N PRO A 60 -7.97 9.29 -8.65
CA PRO A 60 -7.76 10.73 -8.74
C PRO A 60 -6.81 11.29 -7.67
N VAL A 61 -6.72 10.66 -6.50
CA VAL A 61 -5.77 11.06 -5.44
C VAL A 61 -4.36 10.61 -5.81
N LEU A 62 -4.21 9.39 -6.33
CA LEU A 62 -2.92 8.88 -6.83
C LEU A 62 -2.39 9.74 -7.98
N ILE A 63 -3.25 10.12 -8.92
CA ILE A 63 -2.88 11.02 -10.02
C ILE A 63 -2.48 12.40 -9.50
N ALA A 64 -3.19 12.93 -8.49
CA ALA A 64 -2.84 14.22 -7.90
C ALA A 64 -1.49 14.18 -7.17
N SER A 65 -1.16 13.05 -6.52
CA SER A 65 0.09 12.87 -5.78
C SER A 65 1.29 12.55 -6.67
N TYR A 66 1.11 11.67 -7.67
CA TYR A 66 2.22 11.08 -8.42
C TYR A 66 2.19 11.34 -9.93
N GLY A 67 1.13 11.98 -10.43
CA GLY A 67 0.88 12.11 -11.87
C GLY A 67 0.21 10.87 -12.47
N SER A 68 -0.22 10.98 -13.74
CA SER A 68 -1.03 9.94 -14.39
C SER A 68 -0.30 8.61 -14.58
N GLU A 69 0.94 8.67 -15.04
CA GLU A 69 1.72 7.47 -15.36
C GLU A 69 2.06 6.67 -14.09
N VAL A 70 2.69 7.34 -13.12
CA VAL A 70 3.08 6.71 -11.86
C VAL A 70 1.85 6.31 -11.05
N GLY A 71 0.77 7.12 -11.03
CA GLY A 71 -0.48 6.76 -10.38
C GLY A 71 -1.12 5.48 -10.95
N GLU A 72 -1.00 5.24 -12.26
CA GLU A 72 -1.44 3.99 -12.89
C GLU A 72 -0.56 2.81 -12.48
N LEU A 73 0.77 2.99 -12.45
CA LEU A 73 1.72 1.97 -12.01
C LEU A 73 1.48 1.58 -10.55
N VAL A 74 1.26 2.56 -9.66
CA VAL A 74 0.87 2.34 -8.25
C VAL A 74 -0.40 1.50 -8.12
N ARG A 75 -1.37 1.64 -9.04
CA ARG A 75 -2.56 0.78 -9.00
C ARG A 75 -2.29 -0.60 -9.57
N ARG A 76 -1.52 -0.68 -10.65
CA ARG A 76 -1.20 -1.90 -11.39
C ARG A 76 -0.36 -2.87 -10.57
N HIS A 77 0.62 -2.35 -9.84
CA HIS A 77 1.59 -3.12 -9.06
C HIS A 77 1.18 -3.31 -7.60
N MET A 78 -0.06 -2.97 -7.21
CA MET A 78 -0.54 -3.29 -5.88
C MET A 78 -0.79 -4.81 -5.78
N PRO A 79 -0.08 -5.55 -4.93
CA PRO A 79 -0.24 -7.00 -4.85
C PRO A 79 -1.59 -7.42 -4.29
N THR A 80 -1.98 -8.65 -4.60
CA THR A 80 -3.01 -9.35 -3.84
C THR A 80 -2.46 -9.74 -2.49
N ILE A 81 -3.16 -9.40 -1.41
CA ILE A 81 -2.74 -9.73 -0.05
C ILE A 81 -3.37 -11.07 0.34
N GLY A 82 -2.55 -12.07 0.62
CA GLY A 82 -2.96 -13.34 1.23
C GLY A 82 -2.62 -13.33 2.72
N PHE A 83 -3.53 -13.84 3.54
CA PHE A 83 -3.33 -13.92 4.99
C PHE A 83 -3.22 -15.39 5.42
N GLU A 84 -2.15 -15.72 6.12
CA GLU A 84 -1.98 -17.01 6.78
C GLU A 84 -2.97 -17.15 7.95
N ASP A 85 -3.30 -18.40 8.29
CA ASP A 85 -4.10 -18.71 9.47
C ASP A 85 -3.44 -18.25 10.77
N GLY A 86 -4.25 -17.92 11.77
CA GLY A 86 -3.77 -17.53 13.11
C GLY A 86 -3.98 -16.05 13.45
N SER A 87 -4.30 -15.20 12.48
CA SER A 87 -4.71 -13.81 12.72
C SER A 87 -5.97 -13.41 11.95
N ARG A 88 -6.77 -12.52 12.55
CA ARG A 88 -7.90 -11.89 11.88
C ARG A 88 -7.60 -10.47 11.40
N ALA A 89 -6.45 -9.94 11.76
CA ALA A 89 -6.04 -8.60 11.42
C ALA A 89 -5.90 -8.46 9.90
N VAL A 90 -6.34 -7.31 9.41
CA VAL A 90 -6.10 -6.86 8.03
C VAL A 90 -5.55 -5.44 8.08
N PRO A 91 -4.84 -4.98 7.03
CA PRO A 91 -4.23 -3.68 7.09
C PRO A 91 -5.28 -2.57 6.91
N ILE A 92 -5.15 -1.51 7.69
CA ILE A 92 -6.15 -0.44 7.84
C ILE A 92 -5.49 0.93 7.89
N ASP A 93 -6.28 1.97 7.63
CA ASP A 93 -5.87 3.35 7.88
C ASP A 93 -5.73 3.60 9.40
N PHE A 94 -4.50 3.75 9.88
CA PHE A 94 -4.20 4.00 11.31
C PHE A 94 -4.91 5.24 11.85
N ARG A 95 -5.23 6.22 11.00
CA ARG A 95 -5.93 7.45 11.39
C ARG A 95 -7.39 7.18 11.73
N ARG A 96 -7.94 6.03 11.32
CA ARG A 96 -9.30 5.58 11.59
C ARG A 96 -9.36 4.52 12.69
N CYS A 97 -8.35 3.65 12.78
CA CYS A 97 -8.34 2.54 13.73
C CYS A 97 -6.92 2.18 14.15
N ARG A 98 -6.71 2.08 15.46
CA ARG A 98 -5.46 1.60 16.10
C ARG A 98 -5.74 0.58 17.21
N ARG A 99 -6.80 -0.22 17.04
CA ARG A 99 -7.23 -1.25 18.00
C ARG A 99 -7.68 -2.51 17.26
N THR A 100 -7.36 -3.68 17.78
CA THR A 100 -7.69 -4.99 17.18
C THR A 100 -9.15 -5.08 16.74
N GLY A 101 -10.08 -4.67 17.60
CA GLY A 101 -11.52 -4.83 17.34
C GLY A 101 -12.08 -4.08 16.13
N CYS A 102 -11.38 -3.08 15.58
CA CYS A 102 -11.76 -2.43 14.31
C CYS A 102 -10.87 -2.84 13.12
N GLY A 103 -9.75 -3.51 13.38
CA GLY A 103 -8.81 -4.03 12.38
C GLY A 103 -9.03 -5.49 11.99
N ASP A 104 -9.93 -6.19 12.69
CA ASP A 104 -10.27 -7.58 12.39
C ASP A 104 -11.30 -7.70 11.27
N ALA A 105 -11.20 -8.79 10.51
CA ALA A 105 -12.10 -9.10 9.42
C ALA A 105 -12.50 -10.60 9.37
N ALA A 106 -13.33 -10.96 8.38
CA ALA A 106 -13.87 -12.30 8.18
C ALA A 106 -12.77 -13.37 8.13
N GLN A 107 -13.02 -14.54 8.75
CA GLN A 107 -12.04 -15.62 8.94
C GLN A 107 -11.70 -16.39 7.65
N ASP A 108 -12.44 -16.19 6.58
CA ASP A 108 -12.28 -16.91 5.32
C ASP A 108 -12.75 -16.07 4.12
N GLY A 109 -12.26 -16.45 2.93
CA GLY A 109 -12.68 -15.92 1.65
C GLY A 109 -12.13 -14.53 1.32
N LEU A 110 -13.00 -13.71 0.73
CA LEU A 110 -12.66 -12.37 0.22
C LEU A 110 -12.77 -11.33 1.34
N VAL A 111 -11.64 -10.74 1.74
CA VAL A 111 -11.55 -9.90 2.95
C VAL A 111 -11.21 -8.46 2.61
N HIS A 112 -12.09 -7.73 1.91
CA HIS A 112 -11.82 -6.35 1.47
C HIS A 112 -12.29 -5.27 2.46
N ARG A 113 -12.94 -5.66 3.56
CA ARG A 113 -13.38 -4.78 4.64
C ARG A 113 -13.26 -5.46 6.00
N THR A 114 -13.09 -4.65 7.05
CA THR A 114 -13.12 -5.10 8.45
C THR A 114 -14.56 -5.36 8.93
N ASP A 115 -14.71 -6.01 10.08
CA ASP A 115 -16.00 -6.19 10.76
C ASP A 115 -16.67 -4.85 11.09
N GLY A 116 -15.87 -3.78 11.22
CA GLY A 116 -16.29 -2.40 11.42
C GLY A 116 -16.50 -1.59 10.13
N ASP A 117 -16.56 -2.26 8.96
CA ASP A 117 -16.77 -1.65 7.64
C ASP A 117 -15.65 -0.69 7.18
N LEU A 118 -14.45 -0.80 7.75
CA LEU A 118 -13.28 -0.08 7.25
C LEU A 118 -12.70 -0.81 6.03
N PRO A 119 -12.25 -0.08 4.99
CA PRO A 119 -11.59 -0.72 3.86
C PRO A 119 -10.23 -1.29 4.26
N VAL A 120 -9.88 -2.44 3.69
CA VAL A 120 -8.48 -2.89 3.71
C VAL A 120 -7.66 -1.86 2.95
N SER A 121 -6.62 -1.33 3.60
CA SER A 121 -5.89 -0.15 3.14
C SER A 121 -4.38 -0.38 3.16
N ALA A 122 -3.69 0.21 2.20
CA ALA A 122 -2.24 0.32 2.17
C ALA A 122 -1.84 1.77 1.91
N PHE A 123 -0.75 2.17 2.52
CA PHE A 123 -0.15 3.48 2.39
C PHE A 123 0.93 3.42 1.31
N VAL A 124 1.01 4.43 0.46
CA VAL A 124 1.92 4.43 -0.70
C VAL A 124 2.97 5.51 -0.54
N HIS A 125 4.22 5.17 -0.85
CA HIS A 125 5.28 6.12 -1.11
C HIS A 125 5.96 5.80 -2.43
N VAL A 126 6.39 6.81 -3.17
CA VAL A 126 7.10 6.64 -4.45
C VAL A 126 8.44 7.36 -4.43
N VAL A 127 9.48 6.66 -4.90
CA VAL A 127 10.78 7.24 -5.24
C VAL A 127 11.03 7.01 -6.73
N ASP A 128 11.08 8.08 -7.52
CA ASP A 128 11.26 8.01 -8.97
C ASP A 128 12.67 8.48 -9.34
N CYS A 129 13.58 7.51 -9.49
CA CYS A 129 14.97 7.75 -9.84
C CYS A 129 15.26 7.67 -11.34
N ARG A 130 14.22 7.71 -12.18
CA ARG A 130 14.36 7.84 -13.63
C ARG A 130 14.88 9.24 -13.98
N ALA A 131 15.63 9.35 -15.08
CA ALA A 131 16.39 10.55 -15.42
C ALA A 131 15.60 11.86 -15.35
N ASP A 132 14.33 11.85 -15.80
CA ASP A 132 13.48 13.04 -15.86
C ASP A 132 12.83 13.42 -14.52
N ALA A 133 12.83 12.51 -13.54
CA ALA A 133 12.15 12.67 -12.24
C ALA A 133 13.09 12.65 -11.03
N ALA A 134 14.31 12.10 -11.17
CA ALA A 134 15.27 11.90 -10.08
C ALA A 134 15.53 13.16 -9.26
N GLY A 135 15.71 14.32 -9.92
CA GLY A 135 15.94 15.58 -9.21
C GLY A 135 14.80 16.01 -8.27
N GLY A 136 13.56 15.60 -8.58
CA GLY A 136 12.41 15.80 -7.70
C GLY A 136 12.45 14.90 -6.46
N SER A 137 12.77 13.62 -6.65
CA SER A 137 12.94 12.67 -5.54
C SER A 137 14.14 13.01 -4.65
N GLU A 138 15.26 13.43 -5.23
CA GLU A 138 16.44 13.90 -4.49
C GLU A 138 16.15 15.17 -3.69
N ALA A 139 15.37 16.11 -4.25
CA ALA A 139 14.93 17.30 -3.52
C ALA A 139 14.00 16.96 -2.34
N ALA A 140 13.27 15.84 -2.42
CA ALA A 140 12.49 15.28 -1.32
C ALA A 140 13.33 14.44 -0.32
N GLY A 141 14.64 14.28 -0.59
CA GLY A 141 15.61 13.63 0.30
C GLY A 141 15.87 12.15 0.01
N ALA A 142 15.43 11.63 -1.12
CA ALA A 142 15.76 10.28 -1.57
C ALA A 142 17.18 10.22 -2.19
N ASP A 143 17.81 9.05 -2.12
CA ASP A 143 19.05 8.73 -2.82
C ASP A 143 18.72 8.08 -4.17
N CYS A 144 19.02 8.77 -5.27
CA CYS A 144 18.87 8.23 -6.63
C CYS A 144 20.21 7.90 -7.30
N SER A 145 21.28 7.78 -6.51
CA SER A 145 22.62 7.51 -7.01
C SER A 145 22.96 6.01 -7.11
N GLY A 146 24.00 5.70 -7.86
CA GLY A 146 24.54 4.34 -7.97
C GLY A 146 23.56 3.37 -8.61
N SER A 147 23.29 2.24 -7.93
CA SER A 147 22.38 1.19 -8.41
C SER A 147 20.92 1.62 -8.44
N ARG A 148 20.55 2.74 -7.80
CA ARG A 148 19.18 3.26 -7.72
C ARG A 148 18.77 4.04 -8.96
N ALA A 149 19.75 4.57 -9.68
CA ALA A 149 19.53 5.39 -10.86
C ALA A 149 18.81 4.60 -11.96
N GLY A 150 17.78 5.21 -12.57
CA GLY A 150 16.99 4.62 -13.65
C GLY A 150 15.79 3.80 -13.20
N PHE A 151 15.61 3.57 -11.89
CA PHE A 151 14.48 2.80 -11.36
C PHE A 151 13.34 3.68 -10.84
N LEU A 152 12.12 3.16 -10.93
CA LEU A 152 10.97 3.63 -10.17
C LEU A 152 10.70 2.65 -9.02
N TYR A 153 10.62 3.17 -7.80
CA TYR A 153 10.31 2.39 -6.61
C TYR A 153 8.93 2.78 -6.08
N ILE A 154 8.09 1.76 -5.87
CA ILE A 154 6.79 1.92 -5.23
C ILE A 154 6.84 1.17 -3.92
N GLN A 155 6.53 1.89 -2.84
CA GLN A 155 6.51 1.33 -1.50
C GLN A 155 5.09 1.27 -0.96
N TYR A 156 4.59 0.06 -0.73
CA TYR A 156 3.30 -0.14 -0.08
C TYR A 156 3.53 -0.51 1.38
N TRP A 157 2.92 0.24 2.28
CA TRP A 157 3.01 0.05 3.72
C TRP A 157 1.65 -0.33 4.29
N THR A 158 1.60 -1.46 4.97
CA THR A 158 0.44 -2.02 5.64
C THR A 158 0.53 -1.73 7.14
N TYR A 159 -0.52 -1.11 7.70
CA TYR A 159 -0.60 -0.88 9.14
C TYR A 159 -1.59 -1.86 9.78
N TYR A 160 -1.17 -2.53 10.85
CA TYR A 160 -2.01 -3.35 11.72
C TYR A 160 -2.06 -2.73 13.12
N ALA A 161 -3.20 -2.90 13.81
CA ALA A 161 -3.40 -2.29 15.12
C ALA A 161 -2.49 -2.88 16.21
N ASP A 162 -2.07 -4.12 16.04
CA ASP A 162 -1.13 -4.83 16.90
C ASP A 162 -0.33 -5.85 16.07
N SER A 163 0.72 -6.39 16.69
CA SER A 163 1.46 -7.58 16.27
C SER A 163 1.51 -8.54 17.44
N ALA A 164 1.48 -9.84 17.18
CA ALA A 164 1.50 -10.88 18.20
C ALA A 164 2.19 -12.15 17.68
N THR A 165 3.51 -12.06 17.49
CA THR A 165 4.39 -13.10 16.90
C THR A 165 4.28 -14.49 17.55
N LEU A 166 3.81 -14.60 18.79
CA LEU A 166 3.71 -15.88 19.53
C LEU A 166 2.30 -16.18 20.08
N ARG A 167 1.25 -15.53 19.56
CA ARG A 167 -0.14 -15.74 20.02
C ARG A 167 -0.60 -17.18 19.71
N GLY A 168 -0.56 -18.05 20.72
CA GLY A 168 -0.95 -19.46 20.60
C GLY A 168 0.09 -20.47 21.13
N VAL A 169 1.29 -20.02 21.51
CA VAL A 169 2.28 -20.88 22.18
C VAL A 169 2.01 -20.91 23.70
N PRO A 170 1.58 -22.04 24.30
CA PRO A 170 1.02 -22.09 25.66
C PRO A 170 1.97 -21.73 26.81
N ILE A 171 3.27 -21.55 26.54
CA ILE A 171 4.33 -21.42 27.55
C ILE A 171 4.97 -20.01 27.53
N VAL A 172 4.72 -19.19 26.50
CA VAL A 172 5.49 -17.94 26.24
C VAL A 172 4.65 -16.65 26.31
N GLY A 173 3.32 -16.74 26.49
CA GLY A 173 2.49 -15.57 26.86
C GLY A 173 2.56 -14.37 25.89
N ASP A 174 2.56 -13.15 26.45
CA ASP A 174 2.57 -11.85 25.75
C ASP A 174 3.94 -11.47 25.14
N GLU A 175 4.93 -12.36 25.19
CA GLU A 175 6.27 -12.10 24.63
C GLU A 175 6.16 -12.03 23.10
N GLY A 176 6.54 -10.89 22.51
CA GLY A 176 6.38 -10.62 21.07
C GLY A 176 5.07 -9.91 20.69
N TYR A 177 4.25 -9.48 21.66
CA TYR A 177 3.15 -8.55 21.41
C TYR A 177 3.61 -7.09 21.44
N HIS A 178 3.16 -6.28 20.48
CA HIS A 178 3.19 -4.82 20.58
C HIS A 178 1.97 -4.18 19.90
N PRO A 179 1.49 -3.03 20.39
CA PRO A 179 0.57 -2.20 19.61
C PRO A 179 1.29 -1.59 18.41
N ASP A 180 0.55 -1.23 17.37
CA ASP A 180 1.07 -0.66 16.12
C ASP A 180 2.09 -1.54 15.40
N ASP A 181 1.70 -2.00 14.21
CA ASP A 181 2.58 -2.75 13.34
C ASP A 181 2.57 -2.17 11.93
N TRP A 182 3.73 -2.07 11.33
CA TRP A 182 4.01 -1.44 10.04
C TRP A 182 4.90 -2.39 9.26
N GLU A 183 4.26 -3.06 8.33
CA GLU A 183 4.90 -3.95 7.37
C GLU A 183 4.77 -3.33 5.97
N GLY A 184 5.46 -3.88 4.99
CA GLY A 184 5.42 -3.35 3.64
C GLY A 184 5.89 -4.31 2.57
N VAL A 185 5.62 -3.93 1.33
CA VAL A 185 6.05 -4.60 0.11
C VAL A 185 6.52 -3.53 -0.86
N GLN A 186 7.70 -3.75 -1.40
CA GLN A 186 8.38 -2.82 -2.29
C GLN A 186 8.40 -3.41 -3.70
N ILE A 187 8.14 -2.55 -4.68
CA ILE A 187 8.25 -2.85 -6.10
C ILE A 187 9.33 -1.97 -6.71
N ARG A 188 10.24 -2.57 -7.47
CA ARG A 188 11.28 -1.87 -8.24
C ARG A 188 11.05 -2.11 -9.72
N ILE A 189 10.88 -1.04 -10.49
CA ILE A 189 10.57 -1.10 -11.91
C ILE A 189 11.71 -0.47 -12.71
N GLY A 190 12.33 -1.25 -13.59
CA GLY A 190 13.39 -0.80 -14.49
C GLY A 190 12.87 -0.04 -15.71
N GLU A 191 13.77 0.62 -16.44
CA GLU A 191 13.43 1.36 -17.67
C GLU A 191 12.82 0.48 -18.77
N ASP A 192 13.14 -0.82 -18.76
CA ASP A 192 12.59 -1.83 -19.67
C ASP A 192 11.21 -2.35 -19.25
N GLY A 193 10.70 -1.89 -18.10
CA GLY A 193 9.44 -2.33 -17.52
C GLY A 193 9.52 -3.64 -16.74
N HIS A 194 10.71 -4.23 -16.56
CA HIS A 194 10.88 -5.35 -15.64
C HIS A 194 10.61 -4.90 -14.21
N ALA A 195 9.86 -5.69 -13.45
CA ALA A 195 9.52 -5.40 -12.07
C ALA A 195 10.05 -6.50 -11.14
N ASP A 196 10.67 -6.07 -10.05
CA ASP A 196 11.04 -6.90 -8.91
C ASP A 196 10.18 -6.54 -7.70
N GLU A 197 9.99 -7.50 -6.79
CA GLU A 197 9.21 -7.41 -5.57
C GLU A 197 10.00 -7.93 -4.37
N ARG A 198 9.79 -7.32 -3.20
CA ARG A 198 10.26 -7.81 -1.90
C ARG A 198 9.30 -7.39 -0.80
N ALA A 199 9.18 -8.20 0.26
CA ALA A 199 8.30 -7.91 1.39
C ALA A 199 9.10 -7.79 2.70
N SER A 200 8.70 -6.90 3.60
CA SER A 200 9.36 -6.73 4.90
C SER A 200 9.13 -7.95 5.78
N SER A 201 10.12 -8.28 6.60
CA SER A 201 10.06 -9.34 7.59
C SER A 201 10.97 -8.97 8.74
N HIS A 202 10.38 -8.58 9.86
CA HIS A 202 11.10 -8.10 11.03
C HIS A 202 12.06 -6.95 10.68
N ASN A 203 13.37 -7.19 10.74
CA ASN A 203 14.43 -6.18 10.53
C ASN A 203 14.94 -6.11 9.09
N GLY A 204 14.35 -6.84 8.13
CA GLY A 204 14.82 -6.85 6.74
C GLY A 204 13.75 -7.24 5.73
N TYR A 205 14.17 -7.73 4.57
CA TYR A 205 13.29 -8.08 3.45
C TYR A 205 13.43 -9.53 3.00
N ASN A 206 12.31 -10.16 2.64
CA ASN A 206 12.19 -11.50 2.10
C ASN A 206 11.59 -11.47 0.68
N TYR A 207 12.08 -12.36 -0.18
CA TYR A 207 11.41 -12.74 -1.42
C TYR A 207 10.55 -14.00 -1.21
N ALA A 208 11.16 -15.10 -0.72
CA ALA A 208 10.50 -16.39 -0.58
C ALA A 208 10.38 -16.84 0.88
N SER A 209 9.23 -17.44 1.23
CA SER A 209 9.07 -18.21 2.46
C SER A 209 9.83 -19.53 2.32
N SER A 210 10.78 -19.82 3.21
CA SER A 210 11.40 -21.14 3.28
C SER A 210 11.57 -21.58 4.72
N ALA A 211 11.47 -22.89 5.00
CA ALA A 211 11.78 -23.47 6.31
C ALA A 211 13.24 -23.22 6.78
N ARG A 212 14.09 -22.63 5.92
CA ARG A 212 15.43 -22.16 6.27
C ARG A 212 15.45 -20.72 6.82
N ASN A 213 14.33 -19.99 6.77
CA ASN A 213 14.21 -18.60 7.25
C ASN A 213 13.94 -18.49 8.75
N TRP A 214 13.57 -19.59 9.44
CA TRP A 214 13.40 -19.59 10.91
C TRP A 214 14.61 -18.98 11.64
N GLY A 215 15.83 -19.23 11.15
CA GLY A 215 17.05 -18.73 11.79
C GLY A 215 17.23 -17.20 11.71
N SER A 216 16.72 -16.56 10.65
CA SER A 216 16.67 -15.10 10.53
C SER A 216 15.52 -14.49 11.31
N ASP A 217 14.41 -15.21 11.45
CA ASP A 217 13.25 -14.80 12.26
C ASP A 217 13.58 -14.74 13.77
N ALA A 218 14.71 -15.37 14.17
CA ALA A 218 15.26 -15.34 15.52
C ALA A 218 16.46 -14.37 15.71
N GLY A 219 16.84 -13.57 14.70
CA GLY A 219 17.86 -12.51 14.84
C GLY A 219 19.31 -13.00 15.03
N ILE A 220 19.72 -14.09 14.37
CA ILE A 220 21.09 -14.61 14.46
C ILE A 220 21.91 -14.16 13.23
N ASP A 221 22.55 -12.99 13.33
CA ASP A 221 23.38 -12.35 12.29
C ASP A 221 24.35 -13.28 11.52
N PRO A 222 25.11 -14.21 12.13
CA PRO A 222 26.11 -15.01 11.40
C PRO A 222 25.54 -16.06 10.42
N VAL A 223 24.21 -16.23 10.34
CA VAL A 223 23.56 -17.13 9.36
C VAL A 223 23.12 -16.38 8.10
N LYS A 224 22.88 -15.06 8.20
CA LYS A 224 22.49 -14.18 7.09
C LYS A 224 23.57 -14.14 6.00
N ASP A 225 24.80 -13.82 6.40
CA ASP A 225 25.96 -13.69 5.51
C ASP A 225 26.33 -15.03 4.83
N ALA A 226 26.13 -16.15 5.53
CA ALA A 226 26.45 -17.48 5.02
C ALA A 226 25.43 -17.97 3.97
N ALA A 227 24.16 -17.54 4.05
CA ALA A 227 23.12 -17.89 3.08
C ALA A 227 23.19 -17.03 1.80
N GLU A 228 23.59 -15.76 1.93
CA GLU A 228 23.87 -14.85 0.81
C GLU A 228 25.09 -15.33 -0.01
N ALA A 229 26.15 -15.79 0.67
CA ALA A 229 27.38 -16.27 0.03
C ALA A 229 27.22 -17.54 -0.84
N VAL A 230 26.13 -18.30 -0.68
CA VAL A 230 25.85 -19.53 -1.45
C VAL A 230 24.76 -19.35 -2.52
N GLY A 231 24.29 -18.12 -2.76
CA GLY A 231 23.27 -17.82 -3.78
C GLY A 231 21.88 -18.41 -3.47
N ALA A 232 21.62 -18.74 -2.19
CA ALA A 232 20.34 -19.28 -1.75
C ALA A 232 19.32 -18.18 -1.38
N ARG A 233 19.75 -16.91 -1.41
CA ARG A 233 18.94 -15.72 -1.17
C ARG A 233 19.28 -14.71 -2.26
N ALA A 234 18.27 -14.04 -2.81
CA ALA A 234 18.51 -12.92 -3.70
C ALA A 234 18.93 -11.69 -2.87
N GLU A 235 19.86 -10.91 -3.41
CA GLU A 235 20.46 -9.72 -2.77
C GLU A 235 19.34 -8.78 -2.28
N ASP A 236 19.41 -8.38 -1.01
CA ASP A 236 18.45 -7.49 -0.34
C ASP A 236 16.96 -7.91 -0.41
N GLY A 237 16.71 -9.20 -0.65
CA GLY A 237 15.37 -9.79 -0.66
C GLY A 237 14.57 -9.52 -1.93
N TRP A 238 15.17 -8.98 -3.00
CA TRP A 238 14.50 -8.75 -4.28
C TRP A 238 14.34 -10.03 -5.09
N GLY A 239 13.21 -10.21 -5.76
CA GLY A 239 13.10 -11.17 -6.85
C GLY A 239 12.01 -10.76 -7.83
N PRO A 240 11.79 -11.52 -8.92
CA PRO A 240 10.79 -11.18 -9.92
C PRO A 240 9.41 -10.90 -9.33
N GLU A 241 8.73 -9.84 -9.76
CA GLU A 241 7.40 -9.51 -9.26
C GLU A 241 6.43 -10.70 -9.43
N THR A 242 5.71 -11.00 -8.35
CA THR A 242 4.68 -12.05 -8.30
C THR A 242 3.27 -11.47 -8.26
N GLY A 243 3.14 -10.22 -7.79
CA GLY A 243 1.87 -9.56 -7.55
C GLY A 243 1.14 -10.11 -6.33
N ILE A 244 1.89 -10.68 -5.37
CA ILE A 244 1.37 -11.34 -4.18
C ILE A 244 2.16 -10.89 -2.95
N LEU A 245 1.45 -10.43 -1.92
CA LEU A 245 1.98 -10.23 -0.58
C LEU A 245 1.35 -11.28 0.35
N LEU A 246 2.18 -12.13 0.94
CA LEU A 246 1.76 -13.11 1.93
C LEU A 246 2.12 -12.63 3.32
N VAL A 247 1.10 -12.50 4.16
CA VAL A 247 1.20 -11.94 5.51
C VAL A 247 1.09 -13.08 6.51
N SER A 248 2.12 -13.27 7.33
CA SER A 248 2.14 -14.30 8.36
C SER A 248 1.09 -14.06 9.45
N GLY A 249 0.59 -15.16 10.02
CA GLY A 249 -0.42 -15.15 11.05
C GLY A 249 0.13 -14.60 12.37
N GLY A 250 -0.08 -13.31 12.63
CA GLY A 250 0.19 -12.68 13.92
C GLY A 250 1.42 -11.78 13.95
N SER A 251 2.54 -12.16 13.32
CA SER A 251 3.72 -11.28 13.21
C SER A 251 3.68 -10.34 12.01
N HIS A 252 2.76 -10.58 11.07
CA HIS A 252 2.56 -9.83 9.82
C HIS A 252 3.76 -9.78 8.87
N ALA A 253 4.83 -10.53 9.15
CA ALA A 253 5.98 -10.69 8.29
C ALA A 253 5.55 -11.12 6.87
N GLY A 254 6.06 -10.38 5.90
CA GLY A 254 5.72 -10.48 4.49
C GLY A 254 6.61 -11.45 3.73
N ASN A 255 6.04 -12.11 2.72
CA ASN A 255 6.75 -12.86 1.69
C ASN A 255 6.11 -12.59 0.31
N ALA A 256 6.92 -12.56 -0.74
CA ALA A 256 6.43 -12.42 -2.13
C ALA A 256 6.09 -13.77 -2.77
N ILE A 257 6.72 -14.86 -2.32
CA ILE A 257 6.45 -16.22 -2.83
C ILE A 257 6.51 -17.29 -1.75
N GLY A 258 5.73 -18.36 -1.94
CA GLY A 258 5.76 -19.58 -1.13
C GLY A 258 4.38 -19.90 -0.54
N PHE A 259 3.88 -21.12 -0.74
CA PHE A 259 2.55 -21.51 -0.27
C PHE A 259 2.55 -22.84 0.44
N GLU A 260 1.85 -22.87 1.58
CA GLU A 260 0.73 -23.78 1.85
C GLU A 260 -0.46 -22.94 2.41
N ASP A 261 -1.69 -23.23 1.97
CA ASP A 261 -2.99 -22.80 2.53
C ASP A 261 -3.30 -21.28 2.77
N ILE A 262 -3.65 -20.53 1.72
CA ILE A 262 -4.38 -19.24 1.87
C ILE A 262 -5.89 -19.49 1.98
N HIS A 263 -6.48 -19.13 3.11
CA HIS A 263 -7.93 -19.13 3.29
C HIS A 263 -8.58 -17.75 3.18
N ARG A 264 -7.80 -16.67 3.31
CA ARG A 264 -8.26 -15.28 3.30
C ARG A 264 -7.42 -14.42 2.36
N PHE A 265 -8.06 -13.61 1.53
CA PHE A 265 -7.32 -12.74 0.61
C PHE A 265 -8.03 -11.43 0.26
N THR A 266 -7.25 -10.44 -0.17
CA THR A 266 -7.70 -9.15 -0.70
C THR A 266 -7.04 -8.89 -2.05
N PRO A 267 -7.79 -8.93 -3.16
CA PRO A 267 -7.26 -8.56 -4.47
C PRO A 267 -6.70 -7.14 -4.45
N GLY A 268 -5.53 -6.89 -5.04
CA GLY A 268 -4.87 -5.57 -5.01
C GLY A 268 -5.75 -4.42 -5.50
N ARG A 269 -6.60 -4.67 -6.51
CA ARG A 269 -7.60 -3.69 -7.01
C ARG A 269 -8.66 -3.27 -5.97
N ARG A 270 -8.84 -4.06 -4.90
CA ARG A 270 -9.78 -3.78 -3.80
C ARG A 270 -9.10 -3.16 -2.58
N VAL A 271 -7.78 -3.02 -2.59
CA VAL A 271 -7.03 -2.34 -1.53
C VAL A 271 -7.18 -0.84 -1.71
N HIS A 272 -7.56 -0.14 -0.65
CA HIS A 272 -7.62 1.31 -0.63
C HIS A 272 -6.20 1.89 -0.47
N LEU A 273 -5.75 2.71 -1.43
CA LEU A 273 -4.40 3.27 -1.45
C LEU A 273 -4.39 4.71 -0.98
N ILE A 274 -3.48 5.01 -0.05
CA ILE A 274 -3.36 6.31 0.61
C ILE A 274 -1.94 6.85 0.42
N PRO A 275 -1.73 7.93 -0.32
CA PRO A 275 -0.40 8.56 -0.43
C PRO A 275 0.14 9.00 0.93
N LEU A 276 1.41 8.69 1.20
CA LEU A 276 2.09 8.99 2.46
C LEU A 276 2.71 10.38 2.50
N GLU A 277 3.00 11.00 1.36
CA GLU A 277 3.74 12.27 1.33
C GLU A 277 3.07 13.37 2.17
N PRO A 278 1.73 13.58 2.11
CA PRO A 278 1.07 14.55 2.97
C PRO A 278 1.08 14.15 4.46
N ILE A 279 1.02 12.84 4.74
CA ILE A 279 1.01 12.31 6.11
C ILE A 279 2.39 12.48 6.74
N ALA A 280 3.45 12.10 6.03
CA ALA A 280 4.84 12.24 6.50
C ALA A 280 5.23 13.70 6.77
N ALA A 281 4.60 14.65 6.07
CA ALA A 281 4.85 16.08 6.26
C ALA A 281 4.16 16.68 7.50
N GLU A 282 3.03 16.12 7.93
CA GLU A 282 2.14 16.76 8.92
C GLU A 282 1.87 15.90 10.16
N ASP A 283 2.00 14.58 10.08
CA ASP A 283 1.64 13.68 11.15
C ASP A 283 2.69 13.64 12.27
N HIS A 284 2.20 13.67 13.50
CA HIS A 284 3.00 13.64 14.72
C HIS A 284 2.58 12.49 15.64
N SER A 285 1.90 11.48 15.11
CA SER A 285 1.48 10.31 15.87
C SER A 285 2.70 9.55 16.37
N THR A 286 2.60 9.06 17.61
CA THR A 286 3.59 8.12 18.17
C THR A 286 3.11 6.70 17.94
N PHE A 287 4.02 5.84 17.49
CA PHE A 287 3.81 4.41 17.24
C PHE A 287 4.79 3.61 18.11
N ALA A 288 4.46 2.36 18.44
CA ALA A 288 5.39 1.50 19.18
C ALA A 288 6.62 1.09 18.34
N ILE A 289 6.47 1.07 17.01
CA ILE A 289 7.54 0.85 16.06
C ILE A 289 7.68 2.03 15.10
N SER A 290 8.83 2.17 14.44
CA SER A 290 9.12 3.25 13.50
C SER A 290 8.07 3.30 12.37
N PRO A 291 7.37 4.43 12.14
CA PRO A 291 6.52 4.59 10.97
C PRO A 291 7.36 4.67 9.68
N PRO A 292 6.75 4.43 8.50
CA PRO A 292 7.45 4.35 7.22
C PRO A 292 8.43 5.50 6.94
N TRP A 293 8.02 6.74 7.20
CA TRP A 293 8.81 7.94 6.90
C TRP A 293 10.03 8.17 7.81
N LEU A 294 10.22 7.33 8.82
CA LEU A 294 11.42 7.32 9.67
C LEU A 294 12.35 6.14 9.37
N LYS A 295 11.91 5.18 8.55
CA LYS A 295 12.71 4.03 8.14
C LYS A 295 13.74 4.46 7.09
N GLU A 296 14.93 3.85 7.10
CA GLU A 296 15.99 4.14 6.12
C GLU A 296 15.51 3.98 4.68
N VAL A 297 14.72 2.93 4.44
CA VAL A 297 14.17 2.60 3.12
C VAL A 297 13.31 3.72 2.50
N TRP A 298 12.78 4.64 3.31
CA TRP A 298 12.05 5.81 2.83
C TRP A 298 12.94 6.69 1.94
N ARG A 299 14.22 6.83 2.29
CA ARG A 299 15.19 7.66 1.56
C ARG A 299 16.09 6.83 0.66
N ASP A 300 16.43 5.63 1.09
CA ASP A 300 17.23 4.68 0.33
C ASP A 300 16.35 3.49 -0.07
N PRO A 301 15.70 3.49 -1.25
CA PRO A 301 14.77 2.43 -1.61
C PRO A 301 15.42 1.05 -1.77
N GLU A 302 16.75 0.96 -1.78
CA GLU A 302 17.53 -0.28 -1.81
C GLU A 302 18.04 -0.71 -0.43
N ALA A 303 17.78 0.08 0.64
CA ALA A 303 18.18 -0.28 1.99
C ALA A 303 17.68 -1.68 2.39
N SER A 304 18.54 -2.44 3.05
CA SER A 304 18.27 -3.82 3.44
C SER A 304 17.57 -3.94 4.79
N GLY A 305 17.58 -2.86 5.58
CA GLY A 305 16.94 -2.77 6.89
C GLY A 305 15.55 -2.13 6.84
N THR A 306 14.68 -2.57 7.74
CA THR A 306 13.34 -1.99 7.92
C THR A 306 13.25 -1.03 9.10
N GLY A 307 14.20 -1.02 10.05
CA GLY A 307 14.34 0.00 11.10
C GLY A 307 13.25 0.08 12.16
#